data_AF-A0A7Z7NAK6-F1
#
_entry.id   AF-A0A7Z7NAK6-F1
#
_cell.length_a   1.000
_cell.length_b   1.000
_cell.length_c   1.000
_cell.angle_alpha   90.00
_cell.angle_beta   90.00
_cell.angle_gamma   90.00
#
_symmetry.space_group_name_H-M   'P 1'
#
loop_
_entity.id
_entity.type
_entity.pdbx_description
1 polymer ?
#
loop_
_entity_poly.entity_id
_entity_poly.type
_entity_poly.pdbx_seq_one_letter_code
_entity_poly.pdbx_strand_id
1 'polypeptide(L)'
;MTTTRQHIENLDPAAWAALTKRAAGVAVAAAERFGNTPPAELLAVVAMTERDLVEHRNRLGPARKRPSAVMRMVEADHLRVIAEGHARQAQQDKKDAEAAASLARAEAEQSARDATAARERVRQIQEQAARKDAELSAERAAAQQAIEQMRTELERVRADAAAEVAAVGEQFKAAEARARQRTEERTAERATARQAFEQLRGDLERVRADAAAEVAAAGERVSAAEARAEQRIAERAAERATAQQTLEQVRGELERVRADAAAEVAAARGRADAEIAAAHQAAEAQVEQIRAAAAAEIADASSQLLTIPVPPLGVSAHTGRIEHAVSVVRQIDYVLEAGLIEGAGDDVESRRPIDTELVRSLVRTVQVQAADLAEELHNLSSHYTVQWQIDAADSYASTAANAYGALLQRIATATEQLRQHDDSANAEVVQMVTTMLADHPWRRY
;
A
#
# COMPACT_ATOMS: atom_id res chain seq x y z
N MET A 1 146.30 -6.35 -135.96
CA MET A 1 145.72 -7.33 -136.90
C MET A 1 145.98 -6.83 -138.30
N THR A 2 146.48 -7.72 -139.14
CA THR A 2 147.19 -7.50 -140.38
C THR A 2 146.34 -6.87 -141.49
N THR A 3 147.01 -6.04 -142.28
CA THR A 3 146.63 -5.28 -143.48
C THR A 3 145.51 -5.85 -144.35
N THR A 4 145.31 -7.18 -144.39
CA THR A 4 144.26 -7.86 -145.15
C THR A 4 142.85 -7.55 -144.66
N ARG A 5 142.62 -7.43 -143.34
CA ARG A 5 141.27 -7.18 -142.79
C ARG A 5 140.83 -5.73 -143.01
N GLN A 6 141.79 -4.81 -142.92
CA GLN A 6 141.60 -3.40 -143.22
C GLN A 6 141.34 -3.16 -144.72
N HIS A 7 141.97 -3.95 -145.60
CA HIS A 7 141.67 -3.95 -147.03
C HIS A 7 140.24 -4.40 -147.33
N ILE A 8 139.73 -5.45 -146.66
CA ILE A 8 138.35 -5.92 -146.84
C ILE A 8 137.32 -4.90 -146.32
N GLU A 9 137.65 -4.17 -145.25
CA GLU A 9 136.79 -3.09 -144.73
C GLU A 9 136.71 -1.89 -145.68
N ASN A 10 137.79 -1.61 -146.44
CA ASN A 10 137.90 -0.51 -147.41
C ASN A 10 137.38 -0.84 -148.82
N LEU A 11 136.99 -2.09 -149.10
CA LEU A 11 136.39 -2.43 -150.39
C LEU A 11 135.05 -1.72 -150.56
N ASP A 12 134.85 -1.13 -151.74
CA ASP A 12 133.55 -0.57 -152.16
C ASP A 12 132.44 -1.63 -151.95
N PRO A 13 131.23 -1.27 -151.48
CA PRO A 13 130.22 -2.23 -151.07
C PRO A 13 129.87 -3.27 -152.14
N ALA A 14 129.87 -2.88 -153.42
CA ALA A 14 129.65 -3.81 -154.53
C ALA A 14 130.81 -4.80 -154.69
N ALA A 15 132.05 -4.32 -154.59
CA ALA A 15 133.24 -5.16 -154.64
C ALA A 15 133.33 -6.13 -153.44
N TRP A 16 132.93 -5.67 -152.24
CA TRP A 16 132.83 -6.53 -151.07
C TRP A 16 131.77 -7.62 -151.26
N ALA A 17 130.56 -7.27 -151.71
CA ALA A 17 129.49 -8.24 -151.90
C ALA A 17 129.86 -9.31 -152.94
N ALA A 18 130.46 -8.90 -154.06
CA ALA A 18 130.96 -9.83 -155.08
C ALA A 18 132.06 -10.75 -154.52
N LEU A 19 133.04 -10.20 -153.78
CA LEU A 19 134.11 -10.98 -153.15
C LEU A 19 133.56 -11.97 -152.12
N THR A 20 132.66 -11.52 -151.23
CA THR A 20 132.06 -12.33 -150.18
C THR A 20 131.20 -13.43 -150.76
N LYS A 21 130.38 -13.14 -151.78
CA LYS A 21 129.56 -14.16 -152.45
C LYS A 21 130.43 -15.19 -153.17
N ARG A 22 131.48 -14.75 -153.87
CA ARG A 22 132.41 -15.65 -154.56
C ARG A 22 133.18 -16.52 -153.58
N ALA A 23 133.67 -15.95 -152.49
CA ALA A 23 134.39 -16.68 -151.44
C ALA A 23 133.46 -17.68 -150.73
N ALA A 24 132.22 -17.29 -150.42
CA ALA A 24 131.22 -18.19 -149.85
C ALA A 24 130.86 -19.32 -150.83
N GLY A 25 130.71 -19.03 -152.13
CA GLY A 25 130.46 -20.04 -153.15
C GLY A 25 131.60 -21.05 -153.28
N VAL A 26 132.85 -20.57 -153.24
CA VAL A 26 134.04 -21.45 -153.23
C VAL A 26 134.10 -22.28 -151.94
N ALA A 27 133.78 -21.70 -150.79
CA ALA A 27 133.79 -22.40 -149.51
C ALA A 27 132.69 -23.47 -149.41
N VAL A 28 131.48 -23.18 -149.91
CA VAL A 28 130.36 -24.13 -150.00
C VAL A 28 130.74 -25.27 -150.95
N ALA A 29 131.24 -24.96 -152.15
CA ALA A 29 131.68 -25.99 -153.10
C ALA A 29 132.84 -26.84 -152.55
N ALA A 30 133.75 -26.25 -151.76
CA ALA A 30 134.80 -26.99 -151.09
C ALA A 30 134.24 -27.90 -150.00
N ALA A 31 133.32 -27.40 -149.15
CA ALA A 31 132.68 -28.20 -148.10
C ALA A 31 131.92 -29.41 -148.68
N GLU A 32 131.18 -29.20 -149.77
CA GLU A 32 130.49 -30.27 -150.50
C GLU A 32 131.47 -31.31 -151.08
N ARG A 33 132.60 -30.89 -151.66
CA ARG A 33 133.63 -31.81 -152.19
C ARG A 33 134.27 -32.68 -151.11
N PHE A 34 134.41 -32.16 -149.89
CA PHE A 34 134.99 -32.89 -148.76
C PHE A 34 133.94 -33.62 -147.91
N GLY A 35 132.68 -33.68 -148.37
CA GLY A 35 131.60 -34.41 -147.68
C GLY A 35 131.13 -33.77 -146.38
N ASN A 36 131.41 -32.48 -146.14
CA ASN A 36 130.96 -31.75 -144.96
C ASN A 36 129.76 -30.86 -145.31
N THR A 37 128.74 -30.85 -144.46
CA THR A 37 127.58 -29.96 -144.65
C THR A 37 128.01 -28.49 -144.46
N PRO A 38 127.89 -27.63 -145.48
CA PRO A 38 128.29 -26.24 -145.36
C PRO A 38 127.45 -25.50 -144.31
N PRO A 39 128.07 -24.64 -143.46
CA PRO A 39 127.35 -23.86 -142.45
C PRO A 39 126.18 -23.08 -143.06
N ALA A 40 125.02 -23.09 -142.38
CA ALA A 40 123.79 -22.45 -142.85
C ALA A 40 123.97 -20.96 -143.19
N GLU A 41 124.85 -20.29 -142.45
CA GLU A 41 125.22 -18.89 -142.67
C GLU A 41 125.92 -18.67 -144.01
N LEU A 42 126.82 -19.58 -144.42
CA LEU A 42 127.49 -19.51 -145.71
C LEU A 42 126.54 -19.88 -146.86
N LEU A 43 125.65 -20.86 -146.65
CA LEU A 43 124.59 -21.20 -147.60
C LEU A 43 123.65 -20.01 -147.85
N ALA A 44 123.24 -19.30 -146.79
CA ALA A 44 122.43 -18.11 -146.89
C ALA A 44 123.13 -17.00 -147.69
N VAL A 45 124.42 -16.77 -147.44
CA VAL A 45 125.23 -15.77 -148.16
C VAL A 45 125.37 -16.10 -149.65
N VAL A 46 125.50 -17.36 -150.03
CA VAL A 46 125.54 -17.79 -151.45
C VAL A 46 124.17 -17.59 -152.13
N ALA A 47 123.08 -17.89 -151.42
CA ALA A 47 121.72 -17.73 -151.94
C ALA A 47 121.31 -16.25 -152.14
N MET A 48 121.83 -15.34 -151.33
CA MET A 48 121.57 -13.90 -151.42
C MET A 48 122.13 -13.28 -152.70
N THR A 49 121.42 -12.32 -153.29
CA THR A 49 122.00 -11.52 -154.39
C THR A 49 123.08 -10.58 -153.84
N GLU A 50 124.02 -10.14 -154.68
CA GLU A 50 125.05 -9.19 -154.23
C GLU A 50 124.41 -7.90 -153.69
N ARG A 51 123.25 -7.50 -154.24
CA ARG A 51 122.46 -6.37 -153.76
C ARG A 51 121.91 -6.61 -152.34
N ASP A 52 121.41 -7.83 -152.07
CA ASP A 52 120.93 -8.22 -150.74
C ASP A 52 122.07 -8.23 -149.71
N LEU A 53 123.28 -8.64 -150.11
CA LEU A 53 124.46 -8.62 -149.23
C LEU A 53 124.89 -7.19 -148.87
N VAL A 54 124.83 -6.25 -149.82
CA VAL A 54 125.09 -4.82 -149.54
C VAL A 54 124.04 -4.27 -148.57
N GLU A 55 122.76 -4.57 -148.80
CA GLU A 55 121.68 -4.09 -147.93
C GLU A 55 121.78 -4.71 -146.53
N HIS A 56 122.15 -5.99 -146.43
CA HIS A 56 122.38 -6.67 -145.16
C HIS A 56 123.54 -6.04 -144.36
N ARG A 57 124.66 -5.70 -145.03
CA ARG A 57 125.79 -4.98 -144.41
C ARG A 57 125.38 -3.59 -143.91
N ASN A 58 124.55 -2.87 -144.68
CA ASN A 58 124.08 -1.54 -144.29
C ASN A 58 123.12 -1.57 -143.10
N ARG A 59 122.27 -2.60 -142.98
CA ARG A 59 121.29 -2.71 -141.87
C ARG A 59 121.92 -3.07 -140.52
N LEU A 60 122.94 -3.92 -140.51
CA LEU A 60 123.50 -4.46 -139.27
C LEU A 60 124.74 -3.72 -138.77
N GLY A 61 125.35 -2.87 -139.60
CA GLY A 61 126.56 -2.14 -139.26
C GLY A 61 127.79 -3.04 -139.07
N PRO A 62 129.01 -2.48 -138.92
CA PRO A 62 130.18 -3.28 -138.62
C PRO A 62 130.06 -3.96 -137.24
N ALA A 63 130.53 -5.20 -137.13
CA ALA A 63 130.38 -6.04 -135.93
C ALA A 63 130.88 -5.34 -134.65
N ARG A 64 130.09 -5.43 -133.56
CA ARG A 64 130.41 -4.84 -132.24
C ARG A 64 131.75 -5.36 -131.72
N LYS A 65 132.64 -4.44 -131.31
CA LYS A 65 133.93 -4.75 -130.69
C LYS A 65 133.69 -5.46 -129.34
N ARG A 66 134.35 -6.60 -129.11
CA ARG A 66 134.27 -7.31 -127.82
C ARG A 66 134.81 -6.39 -126.70
N PRO A 67 134.07 -6.19 -125.59
CA PRO A 67 134.52 -5.37 -124.47
C PRO A 67 135.76 -6.00 -123.81
N SER A 68 136.69 -5.16 -123.37
CA SER A 68 137.92 -5.62 -122.72
C SER A 68 137.62 -6.24 -121.35
N ALA A 69 138.54 -7.03 -120.80
CA ALA A 69 138.35 -7.72 -119.52
C ALA A 69 138.02 -6.76 -118.35
N VAL A 70 138.52 -5.53 -118.38
CA VAL A 70 138.25 -4.49 -117.36
C VAL A 70 136.80 -4.01 -117.42
N MET A 71 136.22 -3.86 -118.63
CA MET A 71 134.82 -3.47 -118.80
C MET A 71 133.85 -4.49 -118.20
N ARG A 72 134.15 -5.80 -118.32
CA ARG A 72 133.33 -6.86 -117.70
C ARG A 72 133.38 -6.84 -116.16
N MET A 73 134.50 -6.45 -115.57
CA MET A 73 134.62 -6.33 -114.11
C MET A 73 133.79 -5.14 -113.60
N VAL A 74 133.83 -4.00 -114.30
CA VAL A 74 133.01 -2.82 -113.97
C VAL A 74 131.52 -3.12 -114.14
N GLU A 75 131.14 -3.84 -115.19
CA GLU A 75 129.75 -4.28 -115.40
C GLU A 75 129.28 -5.24 -114.30
N ALA A 76 130.12 -6.20 -113.89
CA ALA A 76 129.82 -7.11 -112.78
C ALA A 76 129.68 -6.38 -111.43
N ASP A 77 130.54 -5.39 -111.15
CA ASP A 77 130.45 -4.59 -109.92
C ASP A 77 129.23 -3.66 -109.91
N HIS A 78 128.87 -3.09 -111.06
CA HIS A 78 127.64 -2.31 -111.21
C HIS A 78 126.39 -3.17 -110.94
N LEU A 79 126.32 -4.38 -111.50
CA LEU A 79 125.23 -5.33 -111.24
C LEU A 79 125.20 -5.78 -109.77
N ARG A 80 126.36 -5.96 -109.12
CA ARG A 80 126.43 -6.23 -107.68
C ARG A 80 125.83 -5.10 -106.86
N VAL A 81 126.18 -3.84 -107.14
CA VAL A 81 125.63 -2.68 -106.44
C VAL A 81 124.12 -2.56 -106.64
N ILE A 82 123.60 -2.82 -107.84
CA ILE A 82 122.16 -2.86 -108.10
C ILE A 82 121.49 -3.99 -107.30
N ALA A 83 122.09 -5.19 -107.28
CA ALA A 83 121.56 -6.33 -106.53
C ALA A 83 121.57 -6.07 -105.00
N GLU A 84 122.65 -5.48 -104.47
CA GLU A 84 122.72 -5.03 -103.07
C GLU A 84 121.67 -3.96 -102.77
N GLY A 85 121.45 -3.01 -103.69
CA GLY A 85 120.40 -2.01 -103.61
C GLY A 85 119.00 -2.63 -103.55
N HIS A 86 118.70 -3.57 -104.44
CA HIS A 86 117.43 -4.33 -104.43
C HIS A 86 117.26 -5.16 -103.16
N ALA A 87 118.32 -5.81 -102.66
CA ALA A 87 118.27 -6.58 -101.42
C ALA A 87 117.98 -5.67 -100.20
N ARG A 88 118.60 -4.49 -100.15
CA ARG A 88 118.31 -3.49 -99.10
C ARG A 88 116.87 -2.98 -99.19
N GLN A 89 116.38 -2.68 -100.40
CA GLN A 89 115.00 -2.25 -100.60
C GLN A 89 114.01 -3.34 -100.18
N ALA A 90 114.20 -4.59 -100.62
CA ALA A 90 113.34 -5.70 -100.22
C ALA A 90 113.34 -5.94 -98.71
N GLN A 91 114.49 -5.77 -98.05
CA GLN A 91 114.58 -5.86 -96.59
C GLN A 91 113.86 -4.70 -95.90
N GLN A 92 113.86 -3.50 -96.48
CA GLN A 92 113.10 -2.36 -95.98
C GLN A 92 111.60 -2.57 -96.18
N ASP A 93 111.17 -2.98 -97.38
CA ASP A 93 109.77 -3.29 -97.68
C ASP A 93 109.23 -4.39 -96.76
N LYS A 94 110.05 -5.40 -96.45
CA LYS A 94 109.71 -6.43 -95.47
C LYS A 94 109.48 -5.83 -94.07
N LYS A 95 110.38 -4.97 -93.60
CA LYS A 95 110.24 -4.29 -92.30
C LYS A 95 109.00 -3.39 -92.27
N ASP A 96 108.73 -2.67 -93.35
CA ASP A 96 107.57 -1.79 -93.47
C ASP A 96 106.26 -2.60 -93.51
N ALA A 97 106.24 -3.74 -94.21
CA ALA A 97 105.12 -4.67 -94.20
C ALA A 97 104.90 -5.31 -92.82
N GLU A 98 105.97 -5.66 -92.10
CA GLU A 98 105.90 -6.17 -90.72
C GLU A 98 105.37 -5.08 -89.76
N ALA A 99 105.79 -3.82 -89.93
CA ALA A 99 105.29 -2.69 -89.15
C ALA A 99 103.81 -2.40 -89.45
N ALA A 100 103.40 -2.41 -90.72
CA ALA A 100 101.99 -2.25 -91.11
C ALA A 100 101.11 -3.40 -90.58
N ALA A 101 101.62 -4.64 -90.64
CA ALA A 101 100.91 -5.80 -90.09
C ALA A 101 100.79 -5.75 -88.57
N SER A 102 101.80 -5.25 -87.85
CA SER A 102 101.73 -5.10 -86.40
C SER A 102 100.77 -3.98 -85.99
N LEU A 103 100.76 -2.85 -86.70
CA LEU A 103 99.79 -1.77 -86.50
C LEU A 103 98.36 -2.23 -86.76
N ALA A 104 98.11 -2.91 -87.89
CA ALA A 104 96.79 -3.44 -88.22
C ALA A 104 96.29 -4.46 -87.18
N ARG A 105 97.18 -5.29 -86.62
CA ARG A 105 96.83 -6.20 -85.51
C ARG A 105 96.48 -5.43 -84.24
N ALA A 106 97.26 -4.41 -83.87
CA ALA A 106 96.98 -3.59 -82.70
C ALA A 106 95.64 -2.85 -82.83
N GLU A 107 95.34 -2.28 -84.01
CA GLU A 107 94.05 -1.63 -84.30
C GLU A 107 92.88 -2.62 -84.28
N ALA A 108 93.07 -3.83 -84.83
CA ALA A 108 92.06 -4.88 -84.79
C ALA A 108 91.80 -5.38 -83.36
N GLU A 109 92.85 -5.58 -82.56
CA GLU A 109 92.74 -5.93 -81.14
C GLU A 109 92.03 -4.83 -80.34
N GLN A 110 92.37 -3.56 -80.58
CA GLN A 110 91.72 -2.43 -79.93
C GLN A 110 90.25 -2.35 -80.31
N SER A 111 89.93 -2.48 -81.60
CA SER A 111 88.54 -2.51 -82.10
C SER A 111 87.74 -3.68 -81.51
N ALA A 112 88.36 -4.86 -81.35
CA ALA A 112 87.73 -6.01 -80.73
C ALA A 112 87.45 -5.78 -79.24
N ARG A 113 88.37 -5.12 -78.52
CA ARG A 113 88.16 -4.72 -77.11
C ARG A 113 87.03 -3.70 -77.00
N ASP A 114 87.03 -2.67 -77.83
CA ASP A 114 85.99 -1.63 -77.83
C ASP A 114 84.61 -2.19 -78.18
N ALA A 115 84.54 -3.12 -79.15
CA ALA A 115 83.31 -3.83 -79.48
C ALA A 115 82.82 -4.72 -78.33
N THR A 116 83.72 -5.40 -77.62
CA THR A 116 83.38 -6.21 -76.44
C THR A 116 82.86 -5.32 -75.31
N ALA A 117 83.56 -4.23 -75.00
CA ALA A 117 83.13 -3.26 -73.98
C ALA A 117 81.81 -2.57 -74.35
N ALA A 118 81.54 -2.31 -75.63
CA ALA A 118 80.25 -1.80 -76.09
C ALA A 118 79.13 -2.83 -75.89
N ARG A 119 79.36 -4.10 -76.24
CA ARG A 119 78.40 -5.19 -76.02
C ARG A 119 78.10 -5.41 -74.54
N GLU A 120 79.12 -5.38 -73.68
CA GLU A 120 78.94 -5.49 -72.23
C GLU A 120 78.12 -4.33 -71.66
N ARG A 121 78.37 -3.09 -72.09
CA ARG A 121 77.55 -1.93 -71.72
C ARG A 121 76.09 -2.08 -72.16
N VAL A 122 75.84 -2.56 -73.38
CA VAL A 122 74.47 -2.83 -73.86
C VAL A 122 73.80 -3.90 -73.00
N ARG A 123 74.51 -4.99 -72.65
CA ARG A 123 73.98 -6.04 -71.78
C ARG A 123 73.62 -5.49 -70.39
N GLN A 124 74.49 -4.68 -69.78
CA GLN A 124 74.21 -4.06 -68.48
C GLN A 124 72.99 -3.13 -68.52
N ILE A 125 72.85 -2.32 -69.58
CA ILE A 125 71.69 -1.45 -69.77
C ILE A 125 70.41 -2.29 -69.95
N GLN A 126 70.47 -3.39 -70.72
CA GLN A 126 69.34 -4.29 -70.89
C GLN A 126 68.95 -4.98 -69.58
N GLU A 127 69.91 -5.44 -68.78
CA GLU A 127 69.65 -6.02 -67.46
C GLU A 127 69.04 -4.99 -66.49
N GLN A 128 69.53 -3.75 -66.49
CA GLN A 128 68.95 -2.67 -65.69
C GLN A 128 67.54 -2.30 -66.14
N ALA A 129 67.30 -2.22 -67.45
CA ALA A 129 65.97 -1.98 -68.00
C ALA A 129 65.01 -3.11 -67.63
N ALA A 130 65.41 -4.37 -67.79
CA ALA A 130 64.61 -5.52 -67.41
C ALA A 130 64.28 -5.55 -65.90
N ARG A 131 65.24 -5.18 -65.04
CA ARG A 131 64.98 -5.03 -63.59
C ARG A 131 63.97 -3.93 -63.30
N LYS A 132 64.13 -2.76 -63.92
CA LYS A 132 63.21 -1.63 -63.74
C LYS A 132 61.81 -1.95 -64.25
N ASP A 133 61.69 -2.65 -65.38
CA ASP A 133 60.40 -3.10 -65.91
C ASP A 133 59.75 -4.13 -64.98
N ALA A 134 60.54 -5.04 -64.41
CA ALA A 134 60.06 -6.00 -63.41
C ALA A 134 59.57 -5.28 -62.13
N GLU A 135 60.33 -4.32 -61.60
CA GLU A 135 59.94 -3.48 -60.46
C GLU A 135 58.63 -2.74 -60.73
N LEU A 136 58.52 -2.04 -61.86
CA LEU A 136 57.29 -1.34 -62.25
C LEU A 136 56.10 -2.29 -62.43
N SER A 137 56.33 -3.50 -62.93
CA SER A 137 55.27 -4.51 -63.05
C SER A 137 54.80 -5.00 -61.68
N ALA A 138 55.71 -5.19 -60.73
CA ALA A 138 55.41 -5.57 -59.36
C ALA A 138 54.68 -4.45 -58.61
N GLU A 139 55.11 -3.20 -58.76
CA GLU A 139 54.42 -2.02 -58.21
C GLU A 139 52.99 -1.90 -58.74
N ARG A 140 52.79 -2.09 -60.05
CA ARG A 140 51.44 -2.08 -60.65
C ARG A 140 50.57 -3.21 -60.13
N ALA A 141 51.10 -4.42 -60.01
CA ALA A 141 50.37 -5.56 -59.46
C ALA A 141 49.98 -5.32 -57.98
N ALA A 142 50.90 -4.80 -57.17
CA ALA A 142 50.63 -4.45 -55.78
C ALA A 142 49.58 -3.34 -55.66
N ALA A 143 49.65 -2.31 -56.50
CA ALA A 143 48.65 -1.24 -56.54
C ALA A 143 47.27 -1.76 -56.94
N GLN A 144 47.20 -2.67 -57.93
CA GLN A 144 45.94 -3.32 -58.32
C GLN A 144 45.35 -4.14 -57.18
N GLN A 145 46.16 -4.95 -56.50
CA GLN A 145 45.74 -5.72 -55.34
C GLN A 145 45.22 -4.81 -54.21
N ALA A 146 45.90 -3.71 -53.92
CA ALA A 146 45.45 -2.74 -52.92
C ALA A 146 44.08 -2.12 -53.29
N ILE A 147 43.86 -1.79 -54.57
CA ILE A 147 42.57 -1.27 -55.04
C ILE A 147 41.47 -2.33 -54.91
N GLU A 148 41.74 -3.59 -55.24
CA GLU A 148 40.78 -4.69 -55.09
C GLU A 148 40.43 -4.97 -53.63
N GLN A 149 41.42 -4.93 -52.73
CA GLN A 149 41.20 -5.02 -51.28
C GLN A 149 40.31 -3.89 -50.79
N MET A 150 40.62 -2.64 -51.14
CA MET A 150 39.81 -1.46 -50.80
C MET A 150 38.37 -1.57 -51.33
N ARG A 151 38.17 -2.09 -52.54
CA ARG A 151 36.82 -2.31 -53.10
C ARG A 151 36.06 -3.35 -52.31
N THR A 152 36.71 -4.46 -51.96
CA THR A 152 36.10 -5.53 -51.17
C THR A 152 35.73 -5.04 -49.78
N GLU A 153 36.59 -4.25 -49.13
CA GLU A 153 36.30 -3.63 -47.84
C GLU A 153 35.14 -2.63 -47.94
N LEU A 154 35.11 -1.79 -48.98
CA LEU A 154 33.99 -0.87 -49.22
C LEU A 154 32.67 -1.62 -49.44
N GLU A 155 32.69 -2.74 -50.16
CA GLU A 155 31.51 -3.58 -50.35
C GLU A 155 31.04 -4.22 -49.04
N ARG A 156 31.97 -4.70 -48.20
CA ARG A 156 31.65 -5.20 -46.86
C ARG A 156 31.03 -4.11 -45.98
N VAL A 157 31.66 -2.95 -45.88
CA VAL A 157 31.14 -1.82 -45.10
C VAL A 157 29.77 -1.38 -45.60
N ARG A 158 29.53 -1.38 -46.92
CA ARG A 158 28.21 -1.09 -47.48
C ARG A 158 27.17 -2.15 -47.11
N ALA A 159 27.53 -3.42 -47.16
CA ALA A 159 26.64 -4.52 -46.77
C ALA A 159 26.30 -4.46 -45.27
N ASP A 160 27.31 -4.22 -44.42
CA ASP A 160 27.15 -4.08 -42.97
C ASP A 160 26.27 -2.87 -42.64
N ALA A 161 26.54 -1.71 -43.26
CA ALA A 161 25.71 -0.51 -43.08
C ALA A 161 24.26 -0.74 -43.55
N ALA A 162 24.04 -1.45 -44.66
CA ALA A 162 22.70 -1.79 -45.12
C ALA A 162 21.98 -2.73 -44.14
N ALA A 163 22.70 -3.70 -43.55
CA ALA A 163 22.17 -4.60 -42.53
C ALA A 163 21.82 -3.85 -41.24
N GLU A 164 22.67 -2.93 -40.79
CA GLU A 164 22.39 -2.07 -39.63
C GLU A 164 21.18 -1.17 -39.86
N VAL A 165 21.08 -0.52 -41.03
CA VAL A 165 19.92 0.31 -41.38
C VAL A 165 18.63 -0.52 -41.42
N ALA A 166 18.68 -1.74 -41.96
CA ALA A 166 17.54 -2.65 -41.94
C ALA A 166 17.15 -3.05 -40.51
N ALA A 167 18.13 -3.38 -39.66
CA ALA A 167 17.88 -3.73 -38.26
C ALA A 167 17.27 -2.57 -37.47
N VAL A 168 17.79 -1.35 -37.63
CA VAL A 168 17.22 -0.13 -37.01
C VAL A 168 15.81 0.15 -37.55
N GLY A 169 15.57 -0.06 -38.85
CA GLY A 169 14.26 0.07 -39.45
C GLY A 169 13.22 -0.88 -38.85
N GLU A 170 13.58 -2.14 -38.62
CA GLU A 170 12.69 -3.12 -37.97
C GLU A 170 12.48 -2.80 -36.48
N GLN A 171 13.52 -2.34 -35.76
CA GLN A 171 13.37 -1.86 -34.38
C GLN A 171 12.41 -0.67 -34.30
N PHE A 172 12.49 0.26 -35.25
CA PHE A 172 11.58 1.40 -35.32
C PHE A 172 10.13 0.96 -35.57
N LYS A 173 9.89 0.05 -36.52
CA LYS A 173 8.55 -0.51 -36.78
C LYS A 173 7.99 -1.23 -35.55
N ALA A 174 8.81 -2.01 -34.84
CA ALA A 174 8.40 -2.70 -33.62
C ALA A 174 8.06 -1.69 -32.49
N ALA A 175 8.87 -0.63 -32.34
CA ALA A 175 8.62 0.43 -31.39
C ALA A 175 7.33 1.20 -31.71
N GLU A 176 7.08 1.51 -32.99
CA GLU A 176 5.87 2.16 -33.46
C GLU A 176 4.63 1.27 -33.22
N ALA A 177 4.71 -0.03 -33.54
CA ALA A 177 3.65 -0.98 -33.28
C ALA A 177 3.32 -1.08 -31.77
N ARG A 178 4.33 -1.13 -30.90
CA ARG A 178 4.12 -1.15 -29.45
C ARG A 178 3.56 0.19 -28.93
N ALA A 179 3.95 1.31 -29.52
CA ALA A 179 3.38 2.61 -29.18
C ALA A 179 1.89 2.68 -29.54
N ARG A 180 1.50 2.23 -30.74
CA ARG A 180 0.09 2.12 -31.17
C ARG A 180 -0.70 1.19 -30.25
N GLN A 181 -0.17 0.01 -29.95
CA GLN A 181 -0.80 -0.92 -29.02
C GLN A 181 -1.00 -0.30 -27.62
N ARG A 182 -0.01 0.43 -27.09
CA ARG A 182 -0.16 1.13 -25.80
C ARG A 182 -1.21 2.25 -25.84
N THR A 183 -1.38 2.93 -26.97
CA THR A 183 -2.46 3.90 -27.12
C THR A 183 -3.83 3.22 -27.12
N GLU A 184 -3.96 2.08 -27.82
CA GLU A 184 -5.18 1.28 -27.83
C GLU A 184 -5.52 0.73 -26.43
N GLU A 185 -4.54 0.13 -25.75
CA GLU A 185 -4.64 -0.33 -24.36
C GLU A 185 -5.15 0.81 -23.45
N ARG A 186 -4.53 2.00 -23.52
CA ARG A 186 -4.95 3.16 -22.73
C ARG A 186 -6.34 3.67 -23.08
N THR A 187 -6.75 3.63 -24.35
CA THR A 187 -8.11 4.00 -24.74
C THR A 187 -9.15 3.02 -24.20
N ALA A 188 -8.84 1.72 -24.24
CA ALA A 188 -9.69 0.68 -23.68
C ALA A 188 -9.78 0.79 -22.14
N GLU A 189 -8.66 0.98 -21.45
CA GLU A 189 -8.63 1.23 -20.00
C GLU A 189 -9.45 2.45 -19.62
N ARG A 190 -9.33 3.57 -20.36
CA ARG A 190 -10.13 4.78 -20.13
C ARG A 190 -11.62 4.54 -20.37
N ALA A 191 -11.99 3.77 -21.39
CA ALA A 191 -13.38 3.44 -21.66
C ALA A 191 -13.98 2.60 -20.52
N THR A 192 -13.26 1.56 -20.07
CA THR A 192 -13.66 0.71 -18.94
C THR A 192 -13.77 1.52 -17.65
N ALA A 193 -12.78 2.37 -17.34
CA ALA A 193 -12.80 3.23 -16.17
C ALA A 193 -13.99 4.20 -16.22
N ARG A 194 -14.27 4.80 -17.38
CA ARG A 194 -15.42 5.68 -17.57
C ARG A 194 -16.74 4.95 -17.35
N GLN A 195 -16.88 3.74 -17.89
CA GLN A 195 -18.07 2.91 -17.68
C GLN A 195 -18.26 2.57 -16.19
N ALA A 196 -17.18 2.23 -15.48
CA ALA A 196 -17.23 1.99 -14.04
C ALA A 196 -17.66 3.25 -13.25
N PHE A 197 -17.16 4.44 -13.62
CA PHE A 197 -17.60 5.70 -13.01
C PHE A 197 -19.07 6.02 -13.30
N GLU A 198 -19.54 5.76 -14.52
CA GLU A 198 -20.96 5.94 -14.89
C GLU A 198 -21.86 4.97 -14.11
N GLN A 199 -21.43 3.71 -13.93
CA GLN A 199 -22.12 2.74 -13.07
C GLN A 199 -22.19 3.20 -11.62
N LEU A 200 -21.06 3.61 -11.02
CA LEU A 200 -21.01 4.13 -9.65
C LEU A 200 -21.90 5.36 -9.47
N ARG A 201 -21.94 6.24 -10.47
CA ARG A 201 -22.84 7.39 -10.45
C ARG A 201 -24.30 6.96 -10.45
N GLY A 202 -24.68 6.00 -11.30
CA GLY A 202 -26.02 5.43 -11.33
C GLY A 202 -26.40 4.69 -10.02
N ASP A 203 -25.45 4.00 -9.40
CA ASP A 203 -25.63 3.37 -8.08
C ASP A 203 -25.87 4.44 -6.99
N LEU A 204 -25.07 5.51 -6.98
CA LEU A 204 -25.24 6.62 -6.03
C LEU A 204 -26.58 7.35 -6.21
N GLU A 205 -27.02 7.55 -7.46
CA GLU A 205 -28.33 8.13 -7.76
C GLU A 205 -29.46 7.23 -7.27
N ARG A 206 -29.35 5.90 -7.44
CA ARG A 206 -30.29 4.92 -6.86
C ARG A 206 -30.31 4.97 -5.33
N VAL A 207 -29.16 4.89 -4.67
CA VAL A 207 -29.09 4.95 -3.20
C VAL A 207 -29.67 6.25 -2.67
N ARG A 208 -29.45 7.39 -3.36
CA ARG A 208 -30.07 8.66 -2.99
C ARG A 208 -31.58 8.65 -3.14
N ALA A 209 -32.10 8.06 -4.22
CA ALA A 209 -33.55 7.91 -4.42
C ALA A 209 -34.17 7.01 -3.36
N ASP A 210 -33.55 5.86 -3.06
CA ASP A 210 -34.00 4.92 -2.03
C ASP A 210 -33.97 5.57 -0.64
N ALA A 211 -32.89 6.29 -0.30
CA ALA A 211 -32.79 7.02 0.95
C ALA A 211 -33.84 8.14 1.06
N ALA A 212 -34.13 8.86 -0.03
CA ALA A 212 -35.18 9.87 -0.04
C ALA A 212 -36.57 9.24 0.15
N ALA A 213 -36.83 8.08 -0.47
CA ALA A 213 -38.07 7.33 -0.28
C ALA A 213 -38.23 6.82 1.16
N GLU A 214 -37.16 6.29 1.77
CA GLU A 214 -37.17 5.85 3.17
C GLU A 214 -37.38 7.02 4.13
N VAL A 215 -36.76 8.18 3.88
CA VAL A 215 -36.99 9.40 4.69
C VAL A 215 -38.44 9.88 4.55
N ALA A 216 -39.00 9.87 3.34
CA ALA A 216 -40.41 10.22 3.12
C ALA A 216 -41.34 9.25 3.88
N ALA A 217 -41.11 7.94 3.76
CA ALA A 217 -41.88 6.92 4.46
C ALA A 217 -41.76 7.03 6.00
N ALA A 218 -40.57 7.35 6.50
CA ALA A 218 -40.35 7.62 7.93
C ALA A 218 -41.12 8.88 8.37
N GLY A 219 -41.10 9.95 7.57
CA GLY A 219 -41.88 11.16 7.79
C GLY A 219 -43.38 10.87 7.91
N GLU A 220 -43.94 10.09 6.97
CA GLU A 220 -45.34 9.67 7.01
C GLU A 220 -45.68 8.86 8.27
N ARG A 221 -44.79 7.94 8.69
CA ARG A 221 -44.96 7.17 9.94
C ARG A 221 -44.98 8.07 11.17
N VAL A 222 -44.11 9.09 11.21
CA VAL A 222 -44.09 10.08 12.30
C VAL A 222 -45.38 10.88 12.32
N SER A 223 -45.81 11.45 11.18
CA SER A 223 -47.07 12.20 11.10
C SER A 223 -48.29 11.35 11.47
N ALA A 224 -48.31 10.07 11.07
CA ALA A 224 -49.37 9.14 11.47
C ALA A 224 -49.35 8.84 12.97
N ALA A 225 -48.17 8.71 13.58
CA ALA A 225 -48.02 8.49 15.02
C ALA A 225 -48.43 9.74 15.83
N GLU A 226 -48.08 10.93 15.37
CA GLU A 226 -48.50 12.21 15.95
C GLU A 226 -50.03 12.36 15.88
N ALA A 227 -50.64 12.14 14.71
CA ALA A 227 -52.10 12.18 14.56
C ALA A 227 -52.81 11.18 15.50
N ARG A 228 -52.24 9.99 15.70
CA ARG A 228 -52.77 9.01 16.68
C ARG A 228 -52.56 9.44 18.12
N ALA A 229 -51.46 10.11 18.44
CA ALA A 229 -51.23 10.65 19.77
C ALA A 229 -52.23 11.77 20.09
N GLU A 230 -52.46 12.68 19.15
CA GLU A 230 -53.49 13.73 19.24
C GLU A 230 -54.89 13.13 19.41
N GLN A 231 -55.24 12.12 18.60
CA GLN A 231 -56.50 11.40 18.73
C GLN A 231 -56.67 10.82 20.15
N ARG A 232 -55.63 10.16 20.70
CA ARG A 232 -55.70 9.62 22.07
C ARG A 232 -55.80 10.68 23.15
N ILE A 233 -55.20 11.85 22.95
CA ILE A 233 -55.36 12.99 23.88
C ILE A 233 -56.82 13.47 23.85
N ALA A 234 -57.41 13.59 22.66
CA ALA A 234 -58.80 13.98 22.49
C ALA A 234 -59.77 12.95 23.11
N GLU A 235 -59.54 11.65 22.86
CA GLU A 235 -60.32 10.55 23.47
C GLU A 235 -60.25 10.59 25.00
N ARG A 236 -59.05 10.72 25.58
CA ARG A 236 -58.89 10.84 27.04
C ARG A 236 -59.55 12.10 27.61
N ALA A 237 -59.53 13.21 26.88
CA ALA A 237 -60.22 14.42 27.31
C ALA A 237 -61.73 14.22 27.31
N ALA A 238 -62.29 13.55 26.29
CA ALA A 238 -63.71 13.19 26.23
C ALA A 238 -64.10 12.22 27.35
N GLU A 239 -63.33 11.15 27.57
CA GLU A 239 -63.54 10.21 28.69
C GLU A 239 -63.53 10.92 30.04
N ARG A 240 -62.58 11.84 30.27
CA ARG A 240 -62.53 12.65 31.50
C ARG A 240 -63.77 13.54 31.65
N ALA A 241 -64.23 14.16 30.57
CA ALA A 241 -65.45 14.98 30.61
C ALA A 241 -66.69 14.14 30.95
N THR A 242 -66.84 12.97 30.34
CA THR A 242 -67.95 12.03 30.67
C THR A 242 -67.86 11.52 32.10
N ALA A 243 -66.65 11.16 32.57
CA ALA A 243 -66.44 10.74 33.96
C ALA A 243 -66.75 11.88 34.95
N GLN A 244 -66.33 13.11 34.65
CA GLN A 244 -66.67 14.29 35.45
C GLN A 244 -68.18 14.52 35.52
N GLN A 245 -68.87 14.46 34.38
CA GLN A 245 -70.33 14.58 34.33
C GLN A 245 -71.02 13.50 35.16
N THR A 246 -70.54 12.25 35.08
CA THR A 246 -71.06 11.15 35.90
C THR A 246 -70.84 11.39 37.39
N LEU A 247 -69.64 11.87 37.77
CA LEU A 247 -69.35 12.25 39.16
C LEU A 247 -70.23 13.40 39.66
N GLU A 248 -70.50 14.40 38.82
CA GLU A 248 -71.41 15.49 39.14
C GLU A 248 -72.85 15.01 39.31
N GLN A 249 -73.32 14.09 38.45
CA GLN A 249 -74.63 13.44 38.60
C GLN A 249 -74.71 12.66 39.92
N VAL A 250 -73.73 11.81 40.21
CA VAL A 250 -73.67 11.04 41.47
C VAL A 250 -73.60 11.96 42.69
N ARG A 251 -72.86 13.08 42.62
CA ARG A 251 -72.85 14.07 43.71
C ARG A 251 -74.22 14.72 43.89
N GLY A 252 -74.88 15.13 42.81
CA GLY A 252 -76.23 15.68 42.86
C GLY A 252 -77.25 14.67 43.40
N GLU A 253 -77.15 13.39 43.04
CA GLU A 253 -77.96 12.32 43.60
C GLU A 253 -77.68 12.10 45.09
N LEU A 254 -76.40 12.09 45.51
CA LEU A 254 -76.03 12.01 46.92
C LEU A 254 -76.54 13.20 47.73
N GLU A 255 -76.52 14.41 47.16
CA GLU A 255 -77.08 15.60 47.78
C GLU A 255 -78.60 15.49 47.92
N ARG A 256 -79.32 15.00 46.90
CA ARG A 256 -80.75 14.71 47.00
C ARG A 256 -81.04 13.65 48.05
N VAL A 257 -80.34 12.52 48.04
CA VAL A 257 -80.50 11.45 49.04
C VAL A 257 -80.22 11.98 50.45
N ARG A 258 -79.23 12.84 50.63
CA ARG A 258 -78.97 13.49 51.94
C ARG A 258 -80.10 14.44 52.34
N ALA A 259 -80.65 15.22 51.40
CA ALA A 259 -81.77 16.11 51.66
C ALA A 259 -83.05 15.32 52.01
N ASP A 260 -83.35 14.27 51.25
CA ASP A 260 -84.48 13.37 51.49
C ASP A 260 -84.32 12.64 52.81
N ALA A 261 -83.13 12.11 53.11
CA ALA A 261 -82.83 11.49 54.40
C ALA A 261 -82.95 12.49 55.56
N ALA A 262 -82.50 13.74 55.39
CA ALA A 262 -82.66 14.78 56.39
C ALA A 262 -84.15 15.14 56.59
N ALA A 263 -84.94 15.19 55.52
CA ALA A 263 -86.38 15.40 55.58
C ALA A 263 -87.11 14.24 56.25
N GLU A 264 -86.75 12.99 55.95
CA GLU A 264 -87.27 11.79 56.60
C GLU A 264 -86.90 11.75 58.08
N VAL A 265 -85.66 12.09 58.45
CA VAL A 265 -85.24 12.21 59.85
C VAL A 265 -86.02 13.33 60.55
N ALA A 266 -86.23 14.48 59.90
CA ALA A 266 -87.04 15.56 60.46
C ALA A 266 -88.51 15.16 60.62
N ALA A 267 -89.09 14.42 59.65
CA ALA A 267 -90.45 13.90 59.72
C ALA A 267 -90.60 12.79 60.77
N ALA A 268 -89.60 11.91 60.92
CA ALA A 268 -89.56 10.89 61.95
C ALA A 268 -89.41 11.52 63.34
N ARG A 269 -88.56 12.54 63.50
CA ARG A 269 -88.46 13.34 64.72
C ARG A 269 -89.76 14.07 65.01
N GLY A 270 -90.37 14.73 64.03
CA GLY A 270 -91.67 15.38 64.20
C GLY A 270 -92.78 14.41 64.60
N ARG A 271 -92.79 13.18 64.05
CA ARG A 271 -93.69 12.10 64.49
C ARG A 271 -93.39 11.64 65.91
N ALA A 272 -92.12 11.39 66.24
CA ALA A 272 -91.69 11.00 67.57
C ALA A 272 -92.02 12.09 68.61
N ASP A 273 -91.77 13.36 68.30
CA ASP A 273 -92.11 14.50 69.15
C ASP A 273 -93.63 14.64 69.32
N ALA A 274 -94.42 14.39 68.26
CA ALA A 274 -95.89 14.36 68.34
C ALA A 274 -96.41 13.18 69.16
N GLU A 275 -95.80 11.99 69.04
CA GLU A 275 -96.10 10.81 69.86
C GLU A 275 -95.70 11.03 71.32
N ILE A 276 -94.54 11.64 71.58
CA ILE A 276 -94.09 12.05 72.92
C ILE A 276 -95.05 13.10 73.48
N ALA A 277 -95.48 14.10 72.70
CA ALA A 277 -96.45 15.09 73.13
C ALA A 277 -97.83 14.46 73.41
N ALA A 278 -98.27 13.51 72.59
CA ALA A 278 -99.51 12.77 72.82
C ALA A 278 -99.40 11.85 74.04
N ALA A 279 -98.27 11.19 74.25
CA ALA A 279 -97.97 10.40 75.43
C ALA A 279 -97.87 11.28 76.67
N HIS A 280 -97.31 12.49 76.59
CA HIS A 280 -97.30 13.47 77.66
C HIS A 280 -98.70 14.00 77.96
N GLN A 281 -99.53 14.29 76.95
CA GLN A 281 -100.92 14.69 77.19
C GLN A 281 -101.75 13.53 77.78
N ALA A 282 -101.52 12.30 77.34
CA ALA A 282 -102.15 11.11 77.91
C ALA A 282 -101.64 10.83 79.33
N ALA A 283 -100.35 11.01 79.58
CA ALA A 283 -99.73 10.90 80.89
C ALA A 283 -100.14 12.06 81.80
N GLU A 284 -100.36 13.28 81.32
CA GLU A 284 -100.90 14.41 82.08
C GLU A 284 -102.39 14.21 82.37
N ALA A 285 -103.16 13.66 81.42
CA ALA A 285 -104.53 13.23 81.67
C ALA A 285 -104.60 12.08 82.69
N GLN A 286 -103.65 11.14 82.63
CA GLN A 286 -103.49 10.10 83.65
C GLN A 286 -102.95 10.66 84.96
N VAL A 287 -102.07 11.65 84.97
CA VAL A 287 -101.53 12.32 86.16
C VAL A 287 -102.59 13.21 86.79
N GLU A 288 -103.54 13.77 86.03
CA GLU A 288 -104.71 14.44 86.62
C GLU A 288 -105.77 13.46 87.11
N GLN A 289 -105.94 12.29 86.47
CA GLN A 289 -106.72 11.18 87.05
C GLN A 289 -106.06 10.60 88.31
N ILE A 290 -104.73 10.51 88.32
CA ILE A 290 -103.92 10.04 89.46
C ILE A 290 -103.79 11.15 90.52
N ARG A 291 -103.77 12.45 90.21
CA ARG A 291 -103.82 13.55 91.20
C ARG A 291 -105.19 13.71 91.83
N ALA A 292 -106.26 13.42 91.09
CA ALA A 292 -107.60 13.31 91.66
C ALA A 292 -107.76 12.05 92.53
N ALA A 293 -106.98 10.99 92.28
CA ALA A 293 -107.02 9.73 93.05
C ALA A 293 -105.92 9.60 94.14
N ALA A 294 -104.85 10.41 94.07
CA ALA A 294 -103.66 10.35 94.93
C ALA A 294 -103.40 11.69 95.65
N ALA A 295 -104.47 12.31 96.14
CA ALA A 295 -104.42 13.23 97.29
C ALA A 295 -104.62 12.48 98.62
N ALA A 296 -104.50 11.14 98.62
CA ALA A 296 -104.82 10.26 99.75
C ALA A 296 -103.73 9.24 100.16
N GLU A 297 -102.56 9.19 99.52
CA GLU A 297 -101.42 8.34 99.98
C GLU A 297 -100.09 9.09 99.73
N ILE A 298 -99.45 9.64 100.77
CA ILE A 298 -98.31 9.02 101.49
C ILE A 298 -97.18 8.70 100.49
N ALA A 299 -96.20 9.59 100.37
CA ALA A 299 -94.92 9.51 101.08
C ALA A 299 -94.03 8.34 100.63
N ASP A 300 -92.76 8.71 100.42
CA ASP A 300 -91.58 7.84 100.42
C ASP A 300 -91.07 7.30 99.07
N ALA A 301 -89.76 7.03 99.07
CA ALA A 301 -88.93 6.38 98.05
C ALA A 301 -88.27 7.24 96.96
N SER A 302 -87.27 7.99 97.41
CA SER A 302 -85.86 7.94 96.95
C SER A 302 -85.50 6.80 95.99
N SER A 303 -84.70 7.11 94.95
CA SER A 303 -83.55 6.28 94.57
C SER A 303 -82.53 7.12 93.81
N GLN A 304 -81.46 7.43 94.54
CA GLN A 304 -80.29 8.21 94.15
C GLN A 304 -79.36 7.36 93.26
N LEU A 305 -79.05 7.83 92.05
CA LEU A 305 -77.95 7.28 91.26
C LEU A 305 -76.62 7.81 91.81
N LEU A 306 -75.98 7.03 92.68
CA LEU A 306 -74.61 7.29 93.18
C LEU A 306 -73.62 7.21 92.01
N THR A 307 -73.17 8.37 91.56
CA THR A 307 -72.26 8.55 90.43
C THR A 307 -70.83 8.56 90.96
N ILE A 308 -69.91 7.79 90.37
CA ILE A 308 -68.48 7.91 90.64
C ILE A 308 -68.10 9.38 90.35
N PRO A 309 -67.52 10.12 91.31
CA PRO A 309 -67.11 11.49 91.04
C PRO A 309 -66.10 11.51 89.90
N VAL A 310 -66.39 12.31 88.87
CA VAL A 310 -65.47 12.51 87.74
C VAL A 310 -64.55 13.69 88.09
N PRO A 311 -63.22 13.53 88.03
CA PRO A 311 -62.32 14.64 88.31
C PRO A 311 -62.48 15.74 87.26
N PRO A 312 -62.49 17.02 87.65
CA PRO A 312 -62.46 18.11 86.70
C PRO A 312 -61.19 18.04 85.84
N LEU A 313 -61.30 18.37 84.53
CA LEU A 313 -60.22 18.17 83.53
C LEU A 313 -58.86 18.75 83.97
N GLY A 314 -58.86 19.83 84.76
CA GLY A 314 -57.65 20.47 85.29
C GLY A 314 -56.92 19.72 86.41
N VAL A 315 -57.50 18.65 86.97
CA VAL A 315 -56.97 17.90 88.14
C VAL A 315 -56.79 16.40 87.84
N SER A 316 -57.20 15.96 86.65
CA SER A 316 -57.19 14.54 86.24
C SER A 316 -55.80 13.88 86.21
N ALA A 317 -54.72 14.66 86.04
CA ALA A 317 -53.36 14.14 85.90
C ALA A 317 -52.85 13.39 87.15
N HIS A 318 -53.39 13.70 88.34
CA HIS A 318 -52.93 13.12 89.61
C HIS A 318 -54.04 12.34 90.36
N THR A 319 -55.20 12.09 89.75
CA THR A 319 -56.35 11.43 90.41
C THR A 319 -56.50 9.95 90.10
N GLY A 320 -55.73 9.41 89.16
CA GLY A 320 -55.92 8.04 88.65
C GLY A 320 -55.86 6.94 89.72
N ARG A 321 -55.05 7.11 90.78
CA ARG A 321 -55.00 6.15 91.89
C ARG A 321 -56.23 6.19 92.79
N ILE A 322 -56.77 7.39 93.05
CA ILE A 322 -58.04 7.60 93.77
C ILE A 322 -59.21 7.01 92.98
N GLU A 323 -59.25 7.28 91.67
CA GLU A 323 -60.28 6.73 90.76
C GLU A 323 -60.26 5.20 90.74
N HIS A 324 -59.07 4.62 90.69
CA HIS A 324 -58.91 3.17 90.73
C HIS A 324 -59.40 2.60 92.07
N ALA A 325 -59.07 3.21 93.21
CA ALA A 325 -59.52 2.74 94.51
C ALA A 325 -61.05 2.77 94.65
N VAL A 326 -61.70 3.87 94.23
CA VAL A 326 -63.18 3.98 94.23
C VAL A 326 -63.80 2.95 93.27
N SER A 327 -63.19 2.71 92.11
CA SER A 327 -63.65 1.70 91.15
C SER A 327 -63.57 0.27 91.69
N VAL A 328 -62.48 -0.10 92.36
CA VAL A 328 -62.31 -1.44 92.94
C VAL A 328 -63.34 -1.69 94.04
N VAL A 329 -63.58 -0.73 94.94
CA VAL A 329 -64.60 -0.87 95.98
C VAL A 329 -65.99 -0.96 95.36
N ARG A 330 -66.30 -0.16 94.32
CA ARG A 330 -67.56 -0.29 93.58
C ARG A 330 -67.71 -1.66 92.92
N GLN A 331 -66.63 -2.28 92.45
CA GLN A 331 -66.68 -3.64 91.90
C GLN A 331 -67.01 -4.67 92.97
N ILE A 332 -66.47 -4.53 94.19
CA ILE A 332 -66.87 -5.38 95.33
C ILE A 332 -68.36 -5.19 95.63
N ASP A 333 -68.82 -3.93 95.75
CA ASP A 333 -70.24 -3.60 95.97
C ASP A 333 -71.13 -4.26 94.91
N TYR A 334 -70.80 -4.12 93.63
CA TYR A 334 -71.55 -4.72 92.52
C TYR A 334 -71.55 -6.26 92.54
N VAL A 335 -70.42 -6.90 92.87
CA VAL A 335 -70.33 -8.36 92.95
C VAL A 335 -71.15 -8.89 94.13
N LEU A 336 -71.19 -8.17 95.26
CA LEU A 336 -72.01 -8.54 96.42
C LEU A 336 -73.50 -8.28 96.18
N GLU A 337 -73.85 -7.15 95.55
CA GLU A 337 -75.24 -6.87 95.14
C GLU A 337 -75.73 -7.89 94.12
N ALA A 338 -74.91 -8.29 93.13
CA ALA A 338 -75.26 -9.36 92.19
C ALA A 338 -75.50 -10.70 92.89
N GLY A 339 -74.85 -10.96 94.02
CA GLY A 339 -75.10 -12.11 94.88
C GLY A 339 -76.36 -12.01 95.74
N LEU A 340 -76.89 -10.78 95.96
CA LEU A 340 -78.08 -10.48 96.75
C LEU A 340 -79.36 -10.35 95.92
N ILE A 341 -79.28 -10.24 94.59
CA ILE A 341 -80.46 -10.17 93.72
C ILE A 341 -81.14 -11.55 93.71
N GLU A 342 -81.99 -11.76 94.72
CA GLU A 342 -83.10 -12.70 94.70
C GLU A 342 -84.20 -12.15 93.79
N GLY A 343 -84.70 -13.00 92.91
CA GLY A 343 -86.01 -12.78 92.32
C GLY A 343 -85.99 -12.18 90.92
N ALA A 344 -85.79 -13.06 89.94
CA ALA A 344 -86.81 -13.24 88.91
C ALA A 344 -86.77 -14.68 88.38
N GLY A 345 -87.46 -15.58 89.09
CA GLY A 345 -87.86 -16.89 88.57
C GLY A 345 -87.20 -18.08 89.27
N ASP A 346 -87.82 -18.51 90.37
CA ASP A 346 -88.12 -19.88 90.86
C ASP A 346 -87.29 -21.13 90.49
N ASP A 347 -86.09 -21.01 89.91
CA ASP A 347 -85.16 -22.10 89.72
C ASP A 347 -83.95 -21.92 90.64
N VAL A 348 -83.94 -22.72 91.72
CA VAL A 348 -82.92 -22.82 92.78
C VAL A 348 -81.51 -23.16 92.23
N GLU A 349 -81.38 -23.44 90.94
CA GLU A 349 -80.09 -23.75 90.28
C GLU A 349 -79.45 -22.54 89.55
N SER A 350 -80.04 -21.34 89.62
CA SER A 350 -79.49 -20.15 88.92
C SER A 350 -78.97 -19.04 89.83
N ARG A 351 -78.86 -19.26 91.15
CA ARG A 351 -78.08 -18.37 92.04
C ARG A 351 -76.62 -18.42 91.58
N ARG A 352 -76.16 -17.39 90.86
CA ARG A 352 -74.77 -17.31 90.42
C ARG A 352 -73.89 -17.27 91.67
N PRO A 353 -73.05 -18.31 91.92
CA PRO A 353 -72.15 -18.28 93.06
C PRO A 353 -71.21 -17.09 92.88
N ILE A 354 -71.03 -16.32 93.95
CA ILE A 354 -70.10 -15.19 93.94
C ILE A 354 -68.71 -15.74 93.63
N ASP A 355 -68.04 -15.18 92.64
CA ASP A 355 -66.68 -15.58 92.26
C ASP A 355 -65.72 -15.26 93.42
N THR A 356 -65.40 -16.29 94.20
CA THR A 356 -64.57 -16.19 95.40
C THR A 356 -63.16 -15.74 95.08
N GLU A 357 -62.60 -16.11 93.92
CA GLU A 357 -61.26 -15.71 93.50
C GLU A 357 -61.23 -14.23 93.08
N LEU A 358 -62.26 -13.79 92.35
CA LEU A 358 -62.42 -12.38 92.01
C LEU A 358 -62.56 -11.53 93.27
N VAL A 359 -63.45 -11.90 94.20
CA VAL A 359 -63.60 -11.18 95.47
C VAL A 359 -62.30 -11.19 96.27
N ARG A 360 -61.58 -12.31 96.34
CA ARG A 360 -60.29 -12.38 97.04
C ARG A 360 -59.26 -11.44 96.42
N SER A 361 -59.19 -11.37 95.09
CA SER A 361 -58.29 -10.45 94.38
C SER A 361 -58.65 -8.99 94.64
N LEU A 362 -59.94 -8.63 94.58
CA LEU A 362 -60.43 -7.28 94.83
C LEU A 362 -60.22 -6.87 96.29
N VAL A 363 -60.53 -7.74 97.26
CA VAL A 363 -60.29 -7.51 98.69
C VAL A 363 -58.80 -7.25 98.95
N ARG A 364 -57.91 -8.04 98.35
CA ARG A 364 -56.47 -7.82 98.47
C ARG A 364 -56.05 -6.47 97.87
N THR A 365 -56.61 -6.10 96.72
CA THR A 365 -56.35 -4.79 96.11
C THR A 365 -56.85 -3.64 96.98
N VAL A 366 -58.04 -3.75 97.58
CA VAL A 366 -58.58 -2.75 98.50
C VAL A 366 -57.70 -2.63 99.75
N GLN A 367 -57.26 -3.74 100.34
CA GLN A 367 -56.38 -3.70 101.52
C GLN A 367 -55.06 -2.99 101.25
N VAL A 368 -54.46 -3.19 100.06
CA VAL A 368 -53.24 -2.48 99.65
C VAL A 368 -53.55 -1.00 99.39
N GLN A 369 -54.62 -0.70 98.68
CA GLN A 369 -54.94 0.68 98.28
C GLN A 369 -55.44 1.54 99.46
N ALA A 370 -56.15 0.95 100.42
CA ALA A 370 -56.71 1.66 101.56
C ALA A 370 -55.64 2.28 102.48
N ALA A 371 -54.45 1.67 102.55
CA ALA A 371 -53.34 2.18 103.34
C ALA A 371 -52.80 3.50 102.78
N ASP A 372 -52.71 3.60 101.46
CA ASP A 372 -52.11 4.75 100.76
C ASP A 372 -53.16 5.81 100.35
N LEU A 373 -54.44 5.43 100.22
CA LEU A 373 -55.51 6.30 99.73
C LEU A 373 -55.75 7.54 100.60
N ALA A 374 -55.63 7.43 101.94
CA ALA A 374 -55.79 8.57 102.84
C ALA A 374 -54.70 9.63 102.62
N GLU A 375 -53.47 9.20 102.36
CA GLU A 375 -52.34 10.08 102.04
C GLU A 375 -52.50 10.69 100.64
N GLU A 376 -52.94 9.90 99.65
CA GLU A 376 -53.20 10.39 98.30
C GLU A 376 -54.32 11.44 98.23
N LEU A 377 -55.39 11.26 99.00
CA LEU A 377 -56.48 12.23 99.10
C LEU A 377 -56.03 13.52 99.81
N HIS A 378 -55.25 13.41 100.90
CA HIS A 378 -54.76 14.58 101.64
C HIS A 378 -53.72 15.39 100.84
N ASN A 379 -52.87 14.71 100.06
CA ASN A 379 -51.83 15.36 99.28
C ASN A 379 -52.30 15.82 97.90
N LEU A 380 -53.54 15.55 97.48
CA LEU A 380 -53.98 15.82 96.10
C LEU A 380 -53.84 17.30 95.71
N SER A 381 -54.25 18.23 96.58
CA SER A 381 -54.14 19.68 96.30
C SER A 381 -52.69 20.17 96.28
N SER A 382 -51.77 19.54 97.01
CA SER A 382 -50.34 19.89 97.01
C SER A 382 -49.63 19.65 95.66
N HIS A 383 -50.24 18.86 94.76
CA HIS A 383 -49.72 18.63 93.40
C HIS A 383 -49.99 19.81 92.45
N TYR A 384 -50.76 20.81 92.89
CA TYR A 384 -51.17 21.95 92.08
C TYR A 384 -50.68 23.25 92.68
N THR A 385 -50.25 24.16 91.82
CA THR A 385 -49.78 25.50 92.21
C THR A 385 -50.76 26.60 91.84
N VAL A 386 -51.81 26.28 91.05
CA VAL A 386 -52.82 27.23 90.60
C VAL A 386 -54.06 27.12 91.48
N GLN A 387 -54.50 28.24 92.07
CA GLN A 387 -55.57 28.26 93.09
C GLN A 387 -56.86 27.54 92.67
N TRP A 388 -57.34 27.75 91.45
CA TRP A 388 -58.58 27.08 91.01
C TRP A 388 -58.41 25.56 90.85
N GLN A 389 -57.19 25.07 90.58
CA GLN A 389 -56.89 23.62 90.54
C GLN A 389 -56.76 23.05 91.96
N ILE A 390 -56.24 23.83 92.91
CA ILE A 390 -56.20 23.49 94.34
C ILE A 390 -57.63 23.34 94.87
N ASP A 391 -58.51 24.33 94.64
CA ASP A 391 -59.90 24.29 95.09
C ASP A 391 -60.68 23.13 94.44
N ALA A 392 -60.44 22.86 93.15
CA ALA A 392 -61.03 21.74 92.43
C ALA A 392 -60.51 20.37 92.92
N ALA A 393 -59.23 20.29 93.31
CA ALA A 393 -58.62 19.10 93.90
C ALA A 393 -59.19 18.81 95.29
N ASP A 394 -59.32 19.82 96.16
CA ASP A 394 -59.91 19.65 97.49
C ASP A 394 -61.38 19.23 97.41
N SER A 395 -62.15 19.85 96.49
CA SER A 395 -63.55 19.48 96.25
C SER A 395 -63.68 18.05 95.72
N TYR A 396 -62.82 17.64 94.78
CA TYR A 396 -62.79 16.28 94.26
C TYR A 396 -62.38 15.26 95.32
N ALA A 397 -61.32 15.54 96.11
CA ALA A 397 -60.86 14.67 97.18
C ALA A 397 -61.95 14.43 98.23
N SER A 398 -62.67 15.48 98.65
CA SER A 398 -63.81 15.35 99.58
C SER A 398 -64.94 14.50 98.98
N THR A 399 -65.27 14.72 97.71
CA THR A 399 -66.33 13.96 97.03
C THR A 399 -65.95 12.48 96.84
N ALA A 400 -64.69 12.21 96.47
CA ALA A 400 -64.15 10.86 96.32
C ALA A 400 -64.07 10.13 97.66
N ALA A 401 -63.66 10.80 98.74
CA ALA A 401 -63.67 10.25 100.09
C ALA A 401 -65.09 9.86 100.55
N ASN A 402 -66.07 10.73 100.31
CA ASN A 402 -67.48 10.46 100.64
C ASN A 402 -68.05 9.29 99.83
N ALA A 403 -67.75 9.24 98.52
CA ALA A 403 -68.17 8.14 97.66
C ALA A 403 -67.54 6.81 98.09
N TYR A 404 -66.25 6.81 98.42
CA TYR A 404 -65.52 5.64 98.91
C TYR A 404 -66.11 5.14 100.24
N GLY A 405 -66.36 6.03 101.20
CA GLY A 405 -67.01 5.70 102.47
C GLY A 405 -68.42 5.15 102.31
N ALA A 406 -69.24 5.76 101.45
CA ALA A 406 -70.60 5.30 101.17
C ALA A 406 -70.61 3.88 100.56
N LEU A 407 -69.67 3.57 99.66
CA LEU A 407 -69.53 2.23 99.09
C LEU A 407 -69.09 1.20 100.14
N LEU A 408 -68.14 1.53 101.02
CA LEU A 408 -67.77 0.63 102.13
C LEU A 408 -68.95 0.33 103.06
N GLN A 409 -69.83 1.31 103.29
CA GLN A 409 -71.03 1.12 104.11
C GLN A 409 -72.09 0.25 103.40
N ARG A 410 -72.25 0.40 102.08
CA ARG A 410 -73.12 -0.49 101.29
C ARG A 410 -72.58 -1.91 101.27
N ILE A 411 -71.27 -2.08 101.04
CA ILE A 411 -70.60 -3.38 101.13
C ILE A 411 -70.80 -4.01 102.52
N ALA A 412 -70.70 -3.23 103.60
CA ALA A 412 -70.98 -3.72 104.95
C ALA A 412 -72.42 -4.21 105.10
N THR A 413 -73.38 -3.45 104.56
CA THR A 413 -74.81 -3.78 104.60
C THR A 413 -75.12 -5.02 103.76
N ALA A 414 -74.56 -5.09 102.55
CA ALA A 414 -74.68 -6.22 101.64
C ALA A 414 -74.05 -7.49 102.23
N THR A 415 -72.88 -7.37 102.86
CA THR A 415 -72.22 -8.49 103.54
C THR A 415 -73.04 -8.99 104.73
N GLU A 416 -73.68 -8.09 105.49
CA GLU A 416 -74.57 -8.45 106.58
C GLU A 416 -75.83 -9.18 106.09
N GLN A 417 -76.42 -8.71 104.99
CA GLN A 417 -77.54 -9.39 104.34
C GLN A 417 -77.14 -10.79 103.85
N LEU A 418 -76.00 -10.91 103.15
CA LEU A 418 -75.47 -12.22 102.71
C LEU A 418 -75.21 -13.17 103.88
N ARG A 419 -74.77 -12.65 105.04
CA ARG A 419 -74.59 -13.43 106.27
C ARG A 419 -75.92 -13.94 106.83
N GLN A 420 -76.98 -13.13 106.78
CA GLN A 420 -78.32 -13.49 107.27
C GLN A 420 -79.02 -14.54 106.39
N HIS A 421 -78.60 -14.69 105.13
CA HIS A 421 -79.17 -15.67 104.19
C HIS A 421 -78.59 -17.10 104.31
N ASP A 422 -77.73 -17.39 105.30
CA ASP A 422 -77.27 -18.73 105.77
C ASP A 422 -76.91 -19.76 104.67
N ASP A 423 -76.38 -19.30 103.52
CA ASP A 423 -75.91 -20.13 102.39
C ASP A 423 -74.41 -20.43 102.54
N SER A 424 -74.06 -21.71 102.80
CA SER A 424 -72.67 -22.15 103.05
C SER A 424 -71.70 -21.83 101.90
N ALA A 425 -72.21 -21.64 100.67
CA ALA A 425 -71.42 -21.30 99.49
C ALA A 425 -70.80 -19.89 99.55
N ASN A 426 -71.41 -18.94 100.26
CA ASN A 426 -70.95 -17.56 100.36
C ASN A 426 -70.21 -17.26 101.67
N ALA A 427 -70.08 -18.26 102.57
CA ALA A 427 -69.45 -18.09 103.87
C ALA A 427 -67.99 -17.60 103.77
N GLU A 428 -67.23 -18.07 102.78
CA GLU A 428 -65.85 -17.63 102.54
C GLU A 428 -65.79 -16.17 102.08
N VAL A 429 -66.68 -15.76 101.16
CA VAL A 429 -66.80 -14.38 100.68
C VAL A 429 -67.18 -13.44 101.81
N VAL A 430 -68.21 -13.80 102.60
CA VAL A 430 -68.65 -13.03 103.76
C VAL A 430 -67.50 -12.88 104.76
N GLN A 431 -66.74 -13.95 105.04
CA GLN A 431 -65.60 -13.88 105.94
C GLN A 431 -64.49 -12.96 105.40
N MET A 432 -64.10 -13.10 104.13
CA MET A 432 -63.06 -12.27 103.50
C MET A 432 -63.43 -10.79 103.51
N VAL A 433 -64.65 -10.45 103.10
CA VAL A 433 -65.11 -9.06 103.06
C VAL A 433 -65.31 -8.51 104.48
N THR A 434 -65.81 -9.31 105.42
CA THR A 434 -65.92 -8.89 106.83
C THR A 434 -64.54 -8.60 107.43
N THR A 435 -63.54 -9.45 107.18
CA THR A 435 -62.15 -9.21 107.61
C THR A 435 -61.58 -7.96 106.95
N MET A 436 -61.77 -7.79 105.64
CA MET A 436 -61.36 -6.58 104.92
C MET A 436 -61.95 -5.32 105.56
N LEU A 437 -63.25 -5.29 105.84
CA LEU A 437 -63.91 -4.15 106.46
C LEU A 437 -63.46 -3.91 107.91
N ALA A 438 -63.25 -4.97 108.69
CA ALA A 438 -62.80 -4.88 110.07
C ALA A 438 -61.37 -4.32 110.19
N ASP A 439 -60.49 -4.72 109.28
CA ASP A 439 -59.10 -4.25 109.22
C ASP A 439 -58.95 -2.97 108.39
N HIS A 440 -60.03 -2.46 107.80
CA HIS A 440 -59.99 -1.29 106.92
C HIS A 440 -59.63 -0.03 107.74
N PRO A 441 -58.58 0.75 107.35
CA PRO A 441 -58.10 1.89 108.13
C PRO A 441 -59.15 2.98 108.37
N TRP A 442 -60.18 3.05 107.52
CA TRP A 442 -61.28 4.03 107.58
C TRP A 442 -62.46 3.61 108.49
N ARG A 443 -62.42 2.46 109.17
CA ARG A 443 -63.47 2.03 110.13
C ARG A 443 -63.24 2.47 111.58
N ARG A 444 -62.11 3.12 111.88
CA ARG A 444 -61.80 3.64 113.24
C ARG A 444 -62.09 5.14 113.41
N TYR A 445 -62.80 5.77 112.48
CA TYR A 445 -63.20 7.17 112.53
C TYR A 445 -64.68 7.36 112.20
#